data_AF-A0A0D2YCS2-F1
#
_entry.id   AF-A0A0D2YCS2-F1
#
_cell.length_a   1.000
_cell.length_b   1.000
_cell.length_c   1.000
_cell.angle_alpha   90.00
_cell.angle_beta   90.00
_cell.angle_gamma   90.00
#
_symmetry.space_group_name_H-M   'P 1'
#
loop_
_entity.id
_entity.type
_entity.pdbx_description
1 polymer ?
#
loop_
_entity_poly.entity_id
_entity_poly.type
_entity_poly.pdbx_seq_one_letter_code
_entity_poly.pdbx_strand_id
1 'polypeptide(L)'
;MTSFLQVNIPPPVLLYKDWPRSMPCLHILGLSALETLVDIAWLLRTMTSENAKFGLAYYTGISLACSLLGYGAESNVLMRAISKKPKETDVTMDGSTISEAIPDETFGLALDFATKTIETVLKHQGDIHTLPFVHCILVFMNHMTQHQAAISSLEEKVPWKYITFMLNTLLGSCEPGYEIQSHFRLARKNQLPRPLPEDFAMRGLIYSEAYFPNDWFQNDSIDDDERYFELPSASEERKDRIISLGYRIATTEKWLRWDEEARQFSVPEKYDITLEEEITI
;
A
#
# COMPACT_ATOMS: atom_id res chain seq x y z
N MET A 1 20.35 -32.28 34.11
CA MET A 1 21.42 -31.30 33.84
C MET A 1 21.41 -31.01 32.35
N THR A 2 20.73 -29.96 31.94
CA THR A 2 20.87 -29.31 30.63
C THR A 2 20.22 -27.94 30.76
N SER A 3 21.05 -26.91 30.94
CA SER A 3 20.63 -25.51 31.03
C SER A 3 20.45 -24.94 29.62
N PHE A 4 19.28 -24.44 29.30
CA PHE A 4 19.11 -23.53 28.15
C PHE A 4 19.50 -22.12 28.60
N LEU A 5 20.55 -21.59 27.97
CA LEU A 5 20.95 -20.20 28.08
C LEU A 5 19.89 -19.34 27.40
N GLN A 6 19.14 -18.59 28.21
CA GLN A 6 18.20 -17.58 27.75
C GLN A 6 19.02 -16.35 27.31
N VAL A 7 19.23 -16.20 26.00
CA VAL A 7 19.83 -15.00 25.43
C VAL A 7 18.79 -13.90 25.47
N ASN A 8 19.04 -12.91 26.33
CA ASN A 8 18.19 -11.75 26.53
C ASN A 8 18.46 -10.75 25.38
N ILE A 9 17.60 -10.74 24.36
CA ILE A 9 17.62 -9.72 23.30
C ILE A 9 16.68 -8.59 23.76
N PRO A 10 17.13 -7.34 23.90
CA PRO A 10 16.25 -6.25 24.29
C PRO A 10 15.28 -5.92 23.13
N PRO A 11 14.03 -5.55 23.43
CA PRO A 11 13.08 -5.18 22.38
C PRO A 11 13.53 -3.89 21.69
N PRO A 12 13.27 -3.73 20.38
CA PRO A 12 13.52 -2.47 19.69
C PRO A 12 12.69 -1.37 20.36
N VAL A 13 13.35 -0.32 20.81
CA VAL A 13 12.71 0.89 21.31
C VAL A 13 12.19 1.67 20.10
N LEU A 14 10.99 1.31 19.65
CA LEU A 14 10.13 2.19 18.84
C LEU A 14 8.92 2.57 19.69
N LEU A 15 8.61 3.86 19.69
CA LEU A 15 7.65 4.54 20.54
C LEU A 15 6.20 4.09 20.28
N TYR A 16 5.78 2.98 20.87
CA TYR A 16 4.38 2.54 20.95
C TYR A 16 3.64 3.16 22.16
N LYS A 17 3.66 4.49 22.32
CA LYS A 17 3.01 5.10 23.50
C LYS A 17 1.52 5.40 23.36
N ASP A 18 0.96 5.45 22.15
CA ASP A 18 -0.42 5.95 21.96
C ASP A 18 -1.33 5.04 21.11
N TRP A 19 -1.16 3.71 21.17
CA TRP A 19 -2.12 2.77 20.55
C TRP A 19 -3.27 2.44 21.51
N PRO A 20 -4.56 2.56 21.10
CA PRO A 20 -5.71 2.26 21.96
C PRO A 20 -5.68 0.80 22.45
N ARG A 21 -5.77 0.61 23.77
CA ARG A 21 -5.76 -0.70 24.45
C ARG A 21 -7.07 -1.50 24.31
N SER A 22 -7.99 -1.08 23.45
CA SER A 22 -9.33 -1.67 23.33
C SER A 22 -9.68 -2.04 21.90
N MET A 23 -8.86 -2.88 21.28
CA MET A 23 -9.33 -3.78 20.21
C MET A 23 -8.68 -5.16 20.38
N PRO A 24 -9.41 -6.27 20.16
CA PRO A 24 -8.86 -7.63 20.25
C PRO A 24 -7.75 -7.96 19.22
N CYS A 25 -7.36 -7.01 18.36
CA CYS A 25 -6.41 -7.21 17.26
C CYS A 25 -4.96 -7.43 17.70
N LEU A 26 -4.61 -7.17 18.97
CA LEU A 26 -3.24 -7.33 19.48
C LEU A 26 -2.75 -8.79 19.54
N HIS A 27 -3.61 -9.78 19.33
CA HIS A 27 -3.17 -11.17 19.17
C HIS A 27 -2.65 -11.51 17.78
N ILE A 28 -2.86 -10.65 16.76
CA ILE A 28 -2.46 -10.92 15.38
C ILE A 28 -0.98 -10.54 15.11
N LEU A 29 -0.40 -9.66 15.91
CA LEU A 29 0.94 -9.11 15.68
C LEU A 29 2.08 -9.87 16.39
N GLY A 30 1.79 -11.01 17.01
CA GLY A 30 2.75 -11.85 17.72
C GLY A 30 2.84 -13.28 17.19
N LEU A 31 2.33 -13.54 15.99
CA LEU A 31 2.18 -14.88 15.46
C LEU A 31 3.18 -15.12 14.33
N SER A 32 3.70 -16.35 14.31
CA SER A 32 4.65 -16.80 13.29
C SER A 32 4.04 -16.66 11.88
N ALA A 33 4.87 -16.51 10.85
CA ALA A 33 4.43 -16.29 9.46
C ALA A 33 3.37 -17.31 8.95
N LEU A 34 3.27 -18.49 9.56
CA LEU A 34 2.28 -19.53 9.25
C LEU A 34 0.88 -19.25 9.83
N GLU A 35 0.79 -18.64 11.00
CA GLU A 35 -0.48 -18.27 11.66
C GLU A 35 -1.11 -17.04 10.98
N THR A 36 -0.26 -16.12 10.48
CA THR A 36 -0.68 -14.98 9.66
C THR A 36 -1.40 -15.40 8.37
N LEU A 37 -1.04 -16.54 7.78
CA LEU A 37 -1.64 -17.02 6.52
C LEU A 37 -3.06 -17.57 6.70
N VAL A 38 -3.33 -18.28 7.80
CA VAL A 38 -4.67 -18.79 8.13
C VAL A 38 -5.60 -17.63 8.50
N ASP A 39 -5.08 -16.67 9.26
CA ASP A 39 -5.81 -15.45 9.61
C ASP A 39 -6.14 -14.62 8.38
N ILE A 40 -5.23 -14.52 7.39
CA ILE A 40 -5.49 -13.76 6.15
C ILE A 40 -6.43 -14.50 5.19
N ALA A 41 -6.41 -15.84 5.10
CA ALA A 41 -7.44 -16.56 4.33
C ALA A 41 -8.85 -16.37 4.93
N TRP A 42 -8.94 -16.37 6.25
CA TRP A 42 -10.16 -15.99 6.97
C TRP A 42 -10.50 -14.50 6.77
N LEU A 43 -9.50 -13.60 6.79
CA LEU A 43 -9.67 -12.16 6.57
C LEU A 43 -10.11 -11.86 5.13
N LEU A 44 -9.57 -12.54 4.12
CA LEU A 44 -9.99 -12.43 2.72
C LEU A 44 -11.43 -12.89 2.56
N ARG A 45 -11.80 -14.02 3.18
CA ARG A 45 -13.19 -14.52 3.21
C ARG A 45 -14.14 -13.59 3.99
N THR A 46 -13.61 -12.84 4.94
CA THR A 46 -14.37 -11.86 5.71
C THR A 46 -14.51 -10.54 4.94
N MET A 47 -13.45 -10.08 4.28
CA MET A 47 -13.40 -8.90 3.41
C MET A 47 -14.35 -9.02 2.22
N THR A 48 -14.56 -10.24 1.70
CA THR A 48 -15.52 -10.51 0.62
C THR A 48 -16.93 -10.85 1.13
N SER A 49 -17.17 -10.81 2.44
CA SER A 49 -18.50 -10.95 3.03
C SER A 49 -19.16 -9.58 3.22
N GLU A 50 -20.48 -9.47 3.01
CA GLU A 50 -21.28 -8.23 3.14
C GLU A 50 -21.16 -7.51 4.52
N ASN A 51 -20.45 -8.09 5.49
CA ASN A 51 -20.30 -7.58 6.86
C ASN A 51 -18.90 -7.04 7.18
N ALA A 52 -17.94 -7.01 6.24
CA ALA A 52 -16.63 -6.45 6.48
C ALA A 52 -16.67 -4.93 6.63
N LYS A 53 -16.26 -4.46 7.81
CA LYS A 53 -16.04 -3.03 8.09
C LYS A 53 -14.82 -2.55 7.30
N PHE A 54 -14.93 -1.38 6.65
CA PHE A 54 -13.83 -0.68 5.94
C PHE A 54 -12.49 -0.69 6.70
N GLY A 55 -12.55 -0.67 8.03
CA GLY A 55 -11.45 -0.93 8.98
C GLY A 55 -10.49 -2.06 8.59
N LEU A 56 -11.04 -3.23 8.24
CA LEU A 56 -10.25 -4.44 7.97
C LEU A 56 -9.48 -4.36 6.65
N ALA A 57 -10.00 -3.63 5.66
CA ALA A 57 -9.41 -3.56 4.33
C ALA A 57 -8.07 -2.82 4.32
N TYR A 58 -8.01 -1.62 4.90
CA TYR A 58 -6.76 -0.85 4.91
C TYR A 58 -5.70 -1.48 5.81
N TYR A 59 -6.07 -2.09 6.95
CA TYR A 59 -5.09 -2.79 7.79
C TYR A 59 -4.48 -3.98 7.05
N THR A 60 -5.24 -4.66 6.20
CA THR A 60 -4.70 -5.74 5.36
C THR A 60 -3.69 -5.20 4.35
N GLY A 61 -4.02 -4.10 3.65
CA GLY A 61 -3.11 -3.46 2.70
C GLY A 61 -1.81 -2.99 3.36
N ILE A 62 -1.91 -2.34 4.53
CA ILE A 62 -0.75 -1.89 5.32
C ILE A 62 0.09 -3.09 5.78
N SER A 63 -0.54 -4.17 6.27
CA SER A 63 0.17 -5.35 6.74
C SER A 63 0.92 -6.05 5.62
N LEU A 64 0.34 -6.12 4.41
CA LEU A 64 1.04 -6.64 3.23
C LEU A 64 2.25 -5.77 2.86
N ALA A 65 2.09 -4.45 2.83
CA ALA A 65 3.19 -3.52 2.57
C ALA A 65 4.33 -3.66 3.59
N CYS A 66 3.99 -3.75 4.88
CA CYS A 66 4.96 -3.99 5.95
C CYS A 66 5.66 -5.34 5.82
N SER A 67 4.93 -6.41 5.43
CA SER A 67 5.51 -7.73 5.18
C SER A 67 6.54 -7.72 4.04
N LEU A 68 6.25 -7.01 2.94
CA LEU A 68 7.20 -6.82 1.84
C LEU A 68 8.48 -6.09 2.28
N LEU A 69 8.35 -5.14 3.21
CA LEU A 69 9.47 -4.44 3.85
C LEU A 69 10.16 -5.26 4.94
N GLY A 70 9.75 -6.51 5.20
CA GLY A 70 10.27 -7.33 6.29
C GLY A 70 10.09 -6.66 7.65
N TYR A 71 9.01 -5.90 7.82
CA TYR A 71 8.72 -5.08 9.01
C TYR A 71 9.85 -4.10 9.38
N GLY A 72 10.60 -3.62 8.39
CA GLY A 72 11.68 -2.66 8.59
C GLY A 72 13.06 -3.29 8.85
N ALA A 73 13.21 -4.61 8.69
CA ALA A 73 14.50 -5.28 8.84
C ALA A 73 15.55 -4.71 7.88
N GLU A 74 16.72 -4.33 8.39
CA GLU A 74 17.82 -3.76 7.59
C GLU A 74 18.36 -4.73 6.53
N SER A 75 18.17 -6.04 6.72
CA SER A 75 18.54 -7.07 5.76
C SER A 75 17.58 -7.16 4.56
N ASN A 76 16.36 -6.64 4.67
CA ASN A 76 15.33 -6.75 3.65
C ASN A 76 15.74 -6.00 2.37
N VAL A 77 15.48 -6.62 1.21
CA VAL A 77 15.88 -6.09 -0.10
C VAL A 77 15.28 -4.70 -0.39
N LEU A 78 14.00 -4.50 -0.06
CA LEU A 78 13.33 -3.21 -0.25
C LEU A 78 13.84 -2.16 0.72
N MET A 79 14.01 -2.51 2.01
CA MET A 79 14.55 -1.57 3.01
C MET A 79 15.94 -1.07 2.63
N ARG A 80 16.80 -1.94 2.10
CA ARG A 80 18.13 -1.55 1.58
C ARG A 80 18.02 -0.73 0.29
N ALA A 81 17.05 -1.03 -0.56
CA ALA A 81 16.85 -0.30 -1.81
C ALA A 81 16.35 1.14 -1.58
N ILE A 82 15.43 1.35 -0.64
CA ILE A 82 14.89 2.68 -0.31
C ILE A 82 15.86 3.53 0.52
N SER A 83 16.70 2.90 1.35
CA SER A 83 17.68 3.60 2.20
C SER A 83 18.89 4.14 1.41
N LYS A 84 19.15 3.64 0.20
CA LYS A 84 20.23 4.14 -0.67
C LYS A 84 19.83 5.52 -1.19
N LYS A 85 20.45 6.58 -0.66
CA LYS A 85 20.30 7.94 -1.22
C LYS A 85 20.68 7.95 -2.71
N PRO A 86 19.98 8.72 -3.56
CA PRO A 86 20.43 8.95 -4.92
C PRO A 86 21.83 9.55 -4.85
N LYS A 87 22.78 9.00 -5.62
CA LYS A 87 24.15 9.52 -5.68
C LYS A 87 24.13 10.96 -6.18
N GLU A 88 24.25 11.93 -5.27
CA GLU A 88 24.82 13.21 -5.63
C GLU A 88 26.28 12.95 -6.04
N THR A 89 26.66 13.55 -7.16
CA THR A 89 27.99 13.47 -7.73
C THR A 89 28.98 14.11 -6.77
N ASP A 90 29.70 13.30 -6.01
CA ASP A 90 31.01 13.71 -5.53
C ASP A 90 31.99 12.55 -5.55
N VAL A 91 33.14 12.85 -6.13
CA VAL A 91 34.23 11.92 -6.41
C VAL A 91 34.97 11.69 -5.10
N THR A 92 35.06 10.44 -4.63
CA THR A 92 36.30 9.83 -4.13
C THR A 92 36.09 8.36 -3.75
N MET A 93 37.13 7.57 -4.02
CA MET A 93 37.30 6.14 -3.75
C MET A 93 36.99 5.74 -2.30
N ASP A 94 36.08 4.80 -2.11
CA ASP A 94 36.34 3.61 -1.30
C ASP A 94 35.55 2.40 -1.86
N GLY A 95 36.25 1.29 -2.04
CA GLY A 95 35.83 0.08 -2.74
C GLY A 95 34.95 -0.82 -1.90
N SER A 96 33.90 -0.28 -1.28
CA SER A 96 32.81 -1.12 -0.78
C SER A 96 31.78 -1.29 -1.88
N THR A 97 31.98 -2.30 -2.72
CA THR A 97 30.92 -2.85 -3.56
C THR A 97 29.89 -3.45 -2.63
N ILE A 98 29.01 -2.60 -2.07
CA ILE A 98 27.92 -3.02 -1.19
C ILE A 98 26.99 -3.88 -2.02
N SER A 99 27.14 -5.19 -1.85
CA SER A 99 26.36 -6.26 -2.46
C SER A 99 24.89 -5.86 -2.58
N GLU A 100 24.36 -5.88 -3.81
CA GLU A 100 22.93 -5.87 -4.05
C GLU A 100 22.31 -6.97 -3.20
N ALA A 101 21.36 -6.59 -2.34
CA ALA A 101 20.70 -7.55 -1.48
C ALA A 101 19.95 -8.52 -2.37
N ILE A 102 20.38 -9.78 -2.40
CA ILE A 102 19.66 -10.83 -3.11
C ILE A 102 18.37 -11.07 -2.31
N PRO A 103 17.19 -11.07 -2.96
CA PRO A 103 15.95 -11.44 -2.30
C PRO A 103 16.10 -12.80 -1.62
N ASP A 104 15.80 -12.86 -0.33
CA ASP A 104 15.77 -14.13 0.40
C ASP A 104 14.46 -14.88 0.16
N GLU A 105 14.41 -16.14 0.56
CA GLU A 105 13.23 -17.00 0.41
C GLU A 105 11.99 -16.41 1.13
N THR A 106 12.19 -15.73 2.26
CA THR A 106 11.10 -15.12 3.03
C THR A 106 10.45 -13.99 2.25
N PHE A 107 11.25 -13.12 1.63
CA PHE A 107 10.77 -12.07 0.74
C PHE A 107 10.03 -12.66 -0.46
N GLY A 108 10.56 -13.72 -1.08
CA GLY A 108 9.90 -14.40 -2.20
C GLY A 108 8.50 -14.90 -1.85
N LEU A 109 8.36 -15.57 -0.70
CA LEU A 109 7.06 -16.02 -0.18
C LEU A 109 6.12 -14.85 0.12
N ALA A 110 6.62 -13.79 0.75
CA ALA A 110 5.84 -12.59 1.04
C ALA A 110 5.34 -11.91 -0.24
N LEU A 111 6.18 -11.84 -1.28
CA LEU A 111 5.84 -11.26 -2.58
C LEU A 111 4.79 -12.07 -3.32
N ASP A 112 4.95 -13.39 -3.38
CA ASP A 112 3.95 -14.28 -4.01
C ASP A 112 2.60 -14.18 -3.31
N PHE A 113 2.63 -14.13 -1.98
CA PHE A 113 1.43 -13.98 -1.17
C PHE A 113 0.75 -12.62 -1.36
N ALA A 114 1.52 -11.52 -1.31
CA ALA A 114 1.02 -10.18 -1.55
C ALA A 114 0.42 -10.06 -2.95
N THR A 115 1.09 -10.59 -3.97
CA THR A 115 0.62 -10.61 -5.36
C THR A 115 -0.75 -11.26 -5.49
N LYS A 116 -0.89 -12.50 -5.02
CA LYS A 116 -2.18 -13.21 -5.06
C LYS A 116 -3.29 -12.49 -4.31
N THR A 117 -2.94 -11.87 -3.18
CA THR A 117 -3.91 -11.12 -2.37
C THR A 117 -4.38 -9.86 -3.08
N ILE A 118 -3.44 -9.10 -3.66
CA ILE A 118 -3.75 -7.90 -4.44
C ILE A 118 -4.60 -8.26 -5.65
N GLU A 119 -4.23 -9.30 -6.41
CA GLU A 119 -5.03 -9.80 -7.54
C GLU A 119 -6.45 -10.17 -7.10
N THR A 120 -6.58 -10.94 -6.02
CA THR A 120 -7.90 -11.34 -5.49
C THR A 120 -8.75 -10.14 -5.15
N VAL A 121 -8.21 -9.13 -4.47
CA VAL A 121 -8.98 -7.92 -4.13
C VAL A 121 -9.33 -7.11 -5.39
N LEU A 122 -8.40 -6.95 -6.34
CA LEU A 122 -8.64 -6.21 -7.58
C LEU A 122 -9.66 -6.90 -8.52
N LYS A 123 -9.86 -8.21 -8.39
CA LYS A 123 -10.94 -8.94 -9.08
C LYS A 123 -12.34 -8.55 -8.58
N HIS A 124 -12.48 -8.12 -7.32
CA HIS A 124 -13.76 -7.68 -6.73
C HIS A 124 -14.07 -6.23 -7.10
N GLN A 125 -14.27 -6.01 -8.39
CA GLN A 125 -14.45 -4.68 -8.97
C GLN A 125 -15.72 -4.00 -8.44
N GLY A 126 -15.62 -2.69 -8.18
CA GLY A 126 -16.78 -1.86 -7.80
C GLY A 126 -17.24 -2.02 -6.35
N ASP A 127 -16.64 -2.92 -5.58
CA ASP A 127 -16.88 -2.99 -4.13
C ASP A 127 -16.17 -1.84 -3.41
N ILE A 128 -16.95 -0.90 -2.89
CA ILE A 128 -16.47 0.27 -2.15
C ILE A 128 -15.65 -0.11 -0.91
N HIS A 129 -15.88 -1.30 -0.34
CA HIS A 129 -15.20 -1.79 0.86
C HIS A 129 -13.77 -2.23 0.58
N THR A 130 -13.43 -2.50 -0.68
CA THR A 130 -12.05 -2.84 -1.09
C THR A 130 -11.18 -1.61 -1.34
N LEU A 131 -11.79 -0.45 -1.55
CA LEU A 131 -11.06 0.78 -1.90
C LEU A 131 -10.01 1.18 -0.85
N PRO A 132 -10.23 1.09 0.48
CA PRO A 132 -9.19 1.44 1.45
C PRO A 132 -7.94 0.55 1.29
N PHE A 133 -8.13 -0.74 1.00
CA PHE A 133 -7.03 -1.65 0.68
C PHE A 133 -6.28 -1.19 -0.57
N VAL A 134 -7.01 -0.92 -1.66
CA VAL A 134 -6.43 -0.49 -2.94
C VAL A 134 -5.66 0.81 -2.78
N HIS A 135 -6.19 1.76 -2.01
CA HIS A 135 -5.52 3.02 -1.69
C HIS A 135 -4.18 2.78 -0.98
N CYS A 136 -4.16 2.00 0.10
CA CYS A 136 -2.92 1.68 0.83
C CYS A 136 -1.87 1.01 -0.06
N ILE A 137 -2.27 0.04 -0.88
CA ILE A 137 -1.35 -0.65 -1.80
C ILE A 137 -0.82 0.30 -2.87
N LEU A 138 -1.65 1.18 -3.45
CA LEU A 138 -1.17 2.14 -4.44
C LEU A 138 -0.29 3.24 -3.85
N VAL A 139 -0.49 3.64 -2.58
CA VAL A 139 0.45 4.53 -1.88
C VAL A 139 1.82 3.87 -1.77
N PHE A 140 1.85 2.60 -1.32
CA PHE A 140 3.09 1.81 -1.28
C PHE A 140 3.73 1.67 -2.66
N MET A 141 2.97 1.29 -3.69
CA MET A 141 3.49 1.12 -5.04
C MET A 141 4.01 2.43 -5.63
N ASN A 142 3.31 3.55 -5.43
CA ASN A 142 3.76 4.87 -5.86
C ASN A 142 5.08 5.29 -5.19
N HIS A 143 5.32 4.87 -3.95
CA HIS A 143 6.64 5.06 -3.33
C HIS A 143 7.68 4.15 -3.99
N MET A 144 7.39 2.85 -4.16
CA MET A 144 8.34 1.91 -4.76
C MET A 144 8.76 2.32 -6.18
N THR A 145 7.84 2.82 -7.01
CA THR A 145 8.13 3.28 -8.38
C THR A 145 9.07 4.48 -8.43
N GLN A 146 9.18 5.26 -7.35
CA GLN A 146 10.16 6.35 -7.21
C GLN A 146 11.57 5.84 -6.88
N HIS A 147 11.70 4.59 -6.43
CA HIS A 147 12.96 3.95 -6.09
C HIS A 147 13.27 2.80 -7.06
N GLN A 148 14.04 3.09 -8.11
CA GLN A 148 14.30 2.12 -9.20
C GLN A 148 14.84 0.76 -8.70
N ALA A 149 15.70 0.74 -7.68
CA ALA A 149 16.23 -0.49 -7.11
C ALA A 149 15.15 -1.32 -6.36
N ALA A 150 14.15 -0.65 -5.78
CA ALA A 150 13.08 -1.33 -5.04
C ALA A 150 12.03 -1.91 -5.99
N ILE A 151 11.56 -1.11 -6.95
CA ILE A 151 10.56 -1.54 -7.93
C ILE A 151 11.06 -2.68 -8.82
N SER A 152 12.37 -2.75 -9.12
CA SER A 152 12.94 -3.87 -9.88
C SER A 152 12.79 -5.23 -9.18
N SER A 153 12.63 -5.28 -7.85
CA SER A 153 12.34 -6.52 -7.11
C SER A 153 10.85 -6.88 -7.07
N LEU A 154 9.96 -5.99 -7.53
CA LEU A 154 8.50 -6.13 -7.43
C LEU A 154 7.81 -6.19 -8.79
N GLU A 155 8.30 -5.43 -9.77
CA GLU A 155 7.55 -5.06 -10.98
C GLU A 155 7.07 -6.22 -11.85
N GLU A 156 7.72 -7.38 -11.79
CA GLU A 156 7.32 -8.57 -12.53
C GLU A 156 6.11 -9.29 -11.93
N LYS A 157 5.95 -9.17 -10.61
CA LYS A 157 4.89 -9.83 -9.85
C LYS A 157 3.70 -8.91 -9.59
N VAL A 158 3.88 -7.60 -9.72
CA VAL A 158 2.77 -6.66 -9.52
C VAL A 158 1.71 -6.86 -10.62
N PRO A 159 0.42 -7.00 -10.25
CA PRO A 159 -0.65 -7.26 -11.20
C PRO A 159 -1.11 -5.98 -11.92
N TRP A 160 -0.21 -5.35 -12.70
CA TRP A 160 -0.45 -4.06 -13.37
C TRP A 160 -1.71 -4.04 -14.23
N LYS A 161 -2.03 -5.14 -14.92
CA LYS A 161 -3.25 -5.25 -15.74
C LYS A 161 -4.52 -5.14 -14.89
N TYR A 162 -4.58 -5.84 -13.76
CA TYR A 162 -5.72 -5.74 -12.84
C TYR A 162 -5.82 -4.33 -12.24
N ILE A 163 -4.68 -3.68 -11.95
CA ILE A 163 -4.66 -2.27 -11.52
C ILE A 163 -5.27 -1.36 -12.59
N THR A 164 -4.90 -1.51 -13.87
CA THR A 164 -5.51 -0.70 -14.95
C THR A 164 -7.00 -0.91 -15.07
N PHE A 165 -7.45 -2.15 -14.94
CA PHE A 165 -8.87 -2.45 -14.99
C PHE A 165 -9.61 -1.74 -13.86
N MET A 166 -9.13 -1.87 -12.61
CA MET A 166 -9.69 -1.21 -11.44
C MET A 166 -9.71 0.32 -11.61
N LEU A 167 -8.62 0.93 -12.09
CA LEU A 167 -8.53 2.37 -12.33
C LEU A 167 -9.56 2.85 -13.35
N ASN A 168 -9.73 2.12 -14.46
CA ASN A 168 -10.72 2.43 -15.49
C ASN A 168 -12.16 2.24 -14.98
N THR A 169 -12.43 1.23 -14.16
CA THR A 169 -13.72 1.05 -13.50
C THR A 169 -14.06 2.24 -12.60
N LEU A 170 -13.10 2.70 -11.78
CA LEU A 170 -13.32 3.88 -10.95
C LEU A 170 -13.56 5.13 -11.77
N LEU A 171 -12.74 5.35 -12.79
CA LEU A 171 -12.87 6.51 -13.67
C LEU A 171 -14.22 6.54 -14.39
N GLY A 172 -14.72 5.39 -14.84
CA GLY A 172 -16.04 5.26 -15.44
C GLY A 172 -17.20 5.50 -14.46
N SER A 173 -16.95 5.40 -13.15
CA SER A 173 -17.93 5.70 -12.10
C SER A 173 -17.93 7.16 -11.64
N CYS A 174 -16.98 7.97 -12.11
CA CYS A 174 -16.90 9.39 -11.78
C CYS A 174 -17.95 10.21 -12.55
N GLU A 175 -18.27 11.39 -12.03
CA GLU A 175 -19.18 12.33 -12.68
C GLU A 175 -18.71 12.74 -14.09
N PRO A 176 -19.63 13.02 -15.03
CA PRO A 176 -19.28 13.50 -16.36
C PRO A 176 -18.39 14.74 -16.31
N GLY A 177 -17.28 14.72 -17.04
CA GLY A 177 -16.30 15.82 -17.06
C GLY A 177 -15.30 15.79 -15.91
N TYR A 178 -15.23 14.72 -15.13
CA TYR A 178 -14.18 14.54 -14.11
C TYR A 178 -12.78 14.69 -14.71
N GLU A 179 -11.98 15.59 -14.15
CA GLU A 179 -10.58 15.79 -14.53
C GLU A 179 -9.66 15.11 -13.52
N ILE A 180 -8.71 14.31 -14.02
CA ILE A 180 -7.68 13.69 -13.19
C ILE A 180 -6.70 14.77 -12.75
N GLN A 181 -6.35 14.76 -11.48
CA GLN A 181 -5.33 15.66 -10.94
C GLN A 181 -4.07 14.87 -10.60
N SER A 182 -2.93 15.36 -11.05
CA SER A 182 -1.63 14.75 -10.71
C SER A 182 -1.25 14.99 -9.25
N HIS A 183 -1.74 16.05 -8.62
CA HIS A 183 -1.42 16.42 -7.24
C HIS A 183 -2.52 16.01 -6.26
N PHE A 184 -2.18 15.97 -4.98
CA PHE A 184 -3.12 15.57 -3.92
C PHE A 184 -4.19 16.65 -3.81
N ARG A 185 -5.48 16.30 -3.92
CA ARG A 185 -6.56 17.28 -3.76
C ARG A 185 -6.64 17.74 -2.32
N LEU A 186 -6.28 19.00 -2.11
CA LEU A 186 -6.47 19.66 -0.82
C LEU A 186 -7.93 20.06 -0.65
N ALA A 187 -8.36 20.13 0.61
CA ALA A 187 -9.65 20.70 0.97
C ALA A 187 -9.78 22.13 0.38
N ARG A 188 -11.02 22.56 0.10
CA ARG A 188 -11.27 23.91 -0.43
C ARG A 188 -10.69 24.94 0.53
N LYS A 189 -10.26 26.10 0.00
CA LYS A 189 -9.78 27.23 0.83
C LYS A 189 -10.78 27.48 1.97
N ASN A 190 -10.29 27.47 3.22
CA ASN A 190 -11.01 27.63 4.49
C ASN A 190 -11.65 26.37 5.11
N GLN A 191 -11.41 25.17 4.57
CA GLN A 191 -11.75 23.91 5.25
C GLN A 191 -10.49 23.27 5.84
N LEU A 192 -10.59 22.80 7.09
CA LEU A 192 -9.53 21.99 7.69
C LEU A 192 -9.45 20.63 6.97
N PRO A 193 -8.24 20.05 6.82
CA PRO A 193 -8.10 18.69 6.31
C PRO A 193 -8.92 17.70 7.13
N ARG A 194 -9.54 16.74 6.45
CA ARG A 194 -10.20 15.60 7.10
C ARG A 194 -9.60 14.31 6.54
N PRO A 195 -8.49 13.81 7.13
CA PRO A 195 -7.88 12.56 6.72
C PRO A 195 -8.87 11.40 6.78
N LEU A 196 -8.74 10.46 5.84
CA LEU A 196 -9.47 9.20 5.86
C LEU A 196 -8.93 8.31 7.00
N PRO A 197 -9.70 7.32 7.50
CA PRO A 197 -9.21 6.42 8.54
C PRO A 197 -7.88 5.74 8.19
N GLU A 198 -7.72 5.34 6.94
CA GLU A 198 -6.47 4.74 6.44
C GLU A 198 -5.30 5.72 6.36
N ASP A 199 -5.56 7.03 6.24
CA ASP A 199 -4.50 8.05 6.27
C ASP A 199 -3.86 8.09 7.65
N PHE A 200 -4.69 8.09 8.70
CA PHE A 200 -4.22 8.03 10.08
C PHE A 200 -3.47 6.72 10.32
N ALA A 201 -3.96 5.60 9.80
CA ALA A 201 -3.30 4.29 9.93
C ALA A 201 -1.94 4.23 9.20
N MET A 202 -1.80 4.93 8.07
CA MET A 202 -0.55 5.00 7.32
C MET A 202 0.44 6.04 7.85
N ARG A 203 0.03 6.93 8.77
CA ARG A 203 0.88 8.00 9.29
C ARG A 203 2.14 7.45 9.95
N GLY A 204 3.30 7.93 9.51
CA GLY A 204 4.61 7.53 10.05
C GLY A 204 5.18 6.24 9.45
N LEU A 205 4.52 5.64 8.47
CA LEU A 205 5.11 4.56 7.68
C LEU A 205 6.10 5.16 6.67
N ILE A 206 7.26 4.53 6.52
CA ILE A 206 8.36 5.04 5.67
C ILE A 206 7.94 5.34 4.22
N TYR A 207 7.00 4.55 3.68
CA TYR A 207 6.53 4.69 2.30
C TYR A 207 5.42 5.73 2.13
N SER A 208 4.86 6.27 3.20
CA SER A 208 3.74 7.24 3.15
C SER A 208 4.17 8.67 3.50
N GLU A 209 5.39 8.88 4.02
CA GLU A 209 5.85 10.19 4.51
C GLU A 209 5.78 11.28 3.43
N ALA A 210 6.20 10.98 2.21
CA ALA A 210 6.17 11.92 1.09
C ALA A 210 4.81 11.95 0.34
N TYR A 211 3.86 11.10 0.72
CA TYR A 211 2.56 11.02 0.06
C TYR A 211 1.59 12.09 0.58
N PHE A 212 1.57 12.30 1.90
CA PHE A 212 0.65 13.25 2.53
C PHE A 212 1.18 14.69 2.46
N PRO A 213 0.31 15.68 2.19
CA PRO A 213 0.68 17.09 2.29
C PRO A 213 1.16 17.48 3.69
N ASN A 214 1.97 18.53 3.76
CA ASN A 214 2.25 19.18 5.03
C ASN A 214 0.93 19.60 5.69
N ASP A 215 0.88 19.50 7.02
CA ASP A 215 -0.28 19.88 7.83
C ASP A 215 -1.54 19.02 7.59
N TRP A 216 -1.47 17.94 6.80
CA TRP A 216 -2.61 17.04 6.52
C TRP A 216 -3.26 16.49 7.80
N PHE A 217 -2.43 16.19 8.80
CA PHE A 217 -2.88 15.66 10.09
C PHE A 217 -2.99 16.74 11.19
N GLN A 218 -2.85 18.02 10.84
CA GLN A 218 -2.98 19.14 11.79
C GLN A 218 -4.43 19.63 11.82
N ASN A 219 -5.30 18.75 12.32
CA ASN A 219 -6.68 19.11 12.62
C ASN A 219 -7.02 18.64 14.04
N ASP A 220 -6.77 19.53 15.00
CA ASP A 220 -6.99 19.28 16.43
C ASP A 220 -8.48 19.17 16.80
N SER A 221 -9.40 19.42 15.86
CA SER A 221 -10.84 19.27 16.09
C SER A 221 -11.36 17.85 15.89
N ILE A 222 -10.54 16.93 15.38
CA ILE A 222 -10.91 15.52 15.17
C ILE A 222 -10.50 14.72 16.41
N ASP A 223 -11.48 14.29 17.19
CA ASP A 223 -11.24 13.39 18.32
C ASP A 223 -10.82 11.98 17.86
N ASP A 224 -10.33 11.15 18.78
CA ASP A 224 -9.82 9.80 18.45
C ASP A 224 -10.90 8.88 17.85
N ASP A 225 -12.16 9.02 18.26
CA ASP A 225 -13.27 8.18 17.77
C ASP A 225 -13.70 8.61 16.35
N GLU A 226 -13.70 9.92 16.08
CA GLU A 226 -14.00 10.52 14.77
C GLU A 226 -12.99 10.12 13.69
N ARG A 227 -11.75 9.78 14.06
CA ARG A 227 -10.74 9.29 13.10
C ARG A 227 -11.16 8.01 12.39
N TYR A 228 -12.00 7.19 13.02
CA TYR A 228 -12.50 5.94 12.46
C TYR A 228 -13.88 6.08 11.80
N PHE A 229 -14.46 7.29 11.83
CA PHE A 229 -15.79 7.55 11.31
C PHE A 229 -15.76 7.96 9.82
N GLU A 230 -16.28 7.07 8.97
CA GLU A 230 -16.41 7.33 7.54
C GLU A 230 -17.65 8.20 7.24
N LEU A 231 -17.44 9.29 6.50
CA LEU A 231 -18.52 10.08 5.93
C LEU A 231 -18.97 9.48 4.59
N PRO A 232 -20.20 9.76 4.12
CA PRO A 232 -20.65 9.35 2.79
C PRO A 232 -19.74 9.83 1.65
N SER A 233 -19.02 10.94 1.83
CA SER A 233 -18.08 11.48 0.85
C SER A 233 -16.73 10.73 0.81
N ALA A 234 -16.43 9.88 1.79
CA ALA A 234 -15.16 9.18 1.90
C ALA A 234 -14.88 8.29 0.68
N SER A 235 -15.93 7.64 0.14
CA SER A 235 -15.81 6.81 -1.06
C SER A 235 -15.36 7.62 -2.28
N GLU A 236 -15.92 8.81 -2.51
CA GLU A 236 -15.54 9.66 -3.64
C GLU A 236 -14.13 10.24 -3.50
N GLU A 237 -13.77 10.67 -2.29
CA GLU A 237 -12.41 11.15 -2.00
C GLU A 237 -11.37 10.04 -2.22
N ARG A 238 -11.70 8.81 -1.82
CA ARG A 238 -10.86 7.63 -2.00
C ARG A 238 -10.69 7.26 -3.48
N LYS A 239 -11.77 7.30 -4.27
CA LYS A 239 -11.71 7.10 -5.72
C LYS A 239 -10.75 8.11 -6.37
N ASP A 240 -10.91 9.40 -6.05
CA ASP A 240 -10.07 10.47 -6.59
C ASP A 240 -8.58 10.23 -6.30
N ARG A 241 -8.26 9.86 -5.06
CA ARG A 241 -6.88 9.57 -4.63
C ARG A 241 -6.29 8.35 -5.32
N ILE A 242 -7.08 7.28 -5.49
CA ILE A 242 -6.67 6.07 -6.20
C ILE A 242 -6.36 6.39 -7.67
N ILE A 243 -7.26 7.12 -8.35
CA ILE A 243 -7.07 7.51 -9.75
C ILE A 243 -5.83 8.41 -9.90
N SER A 244 -5.66 9.37 -8.99
CA SER A 244 -4.51 10.28 -8.98
C SER A 244 -3.18 9.53 -8.77
N LEU A 245 -3.15 8.52 -7.89
CA LEU A 245 -1.99 7.64 -7.71
C LEU A 245 -1.68 6.83 -8.98
N GLY A 246 -2.71 6.25 -9.61
CA GLY A 246 -2.57 5.55 -10.89
C GLY A 246 -1.97 6.46 -11.97
N TYR A 247 -2.44 7.70 -12.06
CA TYR A 247 -1.92 8.71 -12.98
C TYR A 247 -0.46 9.06 -12.70
N ARG A 248 -0.08 9.26 -11.43
CA ARG A 248 1.33 9.49 -11.04
C ARG A 248 2.25 8.36 -11.47
N ILE A 249 1.84 7.11 -11.24
CA ILE A 249 2.62 5.93 -11.66
C ILE A 249 2.73 5.88 -13.19
N ALA A 250 1.66 6.23 -13.90
CA ALA A 250 1.62 6.25 -15.35
C ALA A 250 2.53 7.30 -16.00
N THR A 251 2.96 8.35 -15.28
CA THR A 251 3.86 9.40 -15.82
C THR A 251 5.19 8.88 -16.36
N THR A 252 5.66 7.73 -15.87
CA THR A 252 6.91 7.10 -16.34
C THR A 252 6.70 6.17 -17.53
N GLU A 253 5.45 5.81 -17.83
CA GLU A 253 5.01 4.88 -18.89
C GLU A 253 5.62 3.46 -18.84
N LYS A 254 6.35 3.14 -17.77
CA LYS A 254 7.07 1.87 -17.58
C LYS A 254 6.17 0.72 -17.15
N TRP A 255 5.14 1.00 -16.36
CA TRP A 255 4.27 -0.01 -15.74
C TRP A 255 2.79 0.24 -16.02
N LEU A 256 2.38 1.51 -15.92
CA LEU A 256 1.08 2.00 -16.33
C LEU A 256 1.27 3.06 -17.41
N ARG A 257 0.26 3.24 -18.25
CA ARG A 257 0.18 4.28 -19.28
C ARG A 257 -1.16 4.97 -19.18
N TRP A 258 -1.19 6.25 -19.52
CA TRP A 258 -2.42 7.03 -19.61
C TRP A 258 -2.60 7.50 -21.05
N ASP A 259 -3.73 7.14 -21.65
CA ASP A 259 -4.13 7.60 -22.97
C ASP A 259 -5.03 8.84 -22.79
N GLU A 260 -4.51 10.02 -23.15
CA GLU A 260 -5.24 11.28 -23.04
C GLU A 260 -6.43 11.37 -24.00
N GLU A 261 -6.37 10.74 -25.17
CA GLU A 261 -7.44 10.78 -26.18
C GLU A 261 -8.59 9.83 -25.80
N ALA A 262 -8.26 8.59 -25.46
CA ALA A 262 -9.23 7.59 -25.01
C ALA A 262 -9.71 7.84 -23.58
N ARG A 263 -8.97 8.65 -22.80
CA ARG A 263 -9.16 8.89 -21.37
C ARG A 263 -9.18 7.59 -20.56
N GLN A 264 -8.20 6.72 -20.82
CA GLN A 264 -8.13 5.40 -20.20
C GLN A 264 -6.70 5.03 -19.81
N PHE A 265 -6.60 4.26 -18.74
CA PHE A 265 -5.36 3.61 -18.33
C PHE A 265 -5.12 2.36 -19.17
N SER A 266 -3.86 2.13 -19.53
CA SER A 266 -3.39 0.92 -20.19
C SER A 266 -2.06 0.48 -19.59
N VAL A 267 -1.57 -0.69 -20.01
CA VAL A 267 -0.25 -1.20 -19.63
C VAL A 267 0.63 -1.35 -20.86
N PRO A 268 1.97 -1.31 -20.72
CA PRO A 268 2.89 -1.79 -21.75
C PRO A 268 2.64 -3.27 -22.10
N GLU A 269 3.00 -3.67 -23.32
CA GLU A 269 2.83 -5.04 -23.83
C GLU A 269 3.39 -6.12 -22.89
N LYS A 270 4.52 -5.84 -22.21
CA LYS A 270 5.13 -6.73 -21.20
C LYS A 270 4.14 -7.18 -20.12
N TYR A 271 3.21 -6.31 -19.73
CA TYR A 271 2.25 -6.52 -18.66
C TYR A 271 0.83 -6.73 -19.19
N ASP A 272 0.65 -6.73 -20.51
CA ASP A 272 -0.66 -6.91 -21.15
C ASP A 272 -1.03 -8.38 -21.22
N ILE A 273 -1.44 -8.93 -20.08
CA ILE A 273 -1.93 -10.30 -19.97
C ILE A 273 -3.42 -10.38 -20.23
N THR A 274 -3.88 -11.50 -20.79
CA THR A 274 -5.30 -11.83 -20.84
C THR A 274 -5.80 -12.07 -19.43
N LEU A 275 -6.79 -11.29 -19.00
CA LEU A 275 -7.47 -11.52 -17.72
C LEU A 275 -8.31 -12.78 -17.85
N GLU A 276 -8.20 -13.67 -16.86
CA GLU A 276 -9.07 -14.85 -16.79
C GLU A 276 -10.49 -14.38 -16.47
N GLU A 277 -11.44 -14.63 -17.38
CA GLU A 277 -12.87 -14.48 -17.09
C GLU A 277 -13.26 -15.57 -16.08
N GLU A 278 -13.27 -15.24 -14.79
CA GLU A 278 -13.91 -16.12 -13.81
C GLU A 278 -15.44 -16.04 -14.02
N ILE A 279 -15.97 -17.11 -14.61
CA ILE A 279 -17.39 -17.42 -14.69
C ILE A 279 -17.98 -17.24 -13.29
N THR A 280 -18.79 -16.21 -13.13
CA THR A 280 -19.60 -16.02 -11.94
C THR A 280 -20.60 -17.18 -11.88
N ILE A 281 -20.39 -18.12 -10.95
CA ILE A 281 -21.37 -19.16 -10.61
C ILE A 281 -22.26 -18.64 -9.48
#